data_AF-A0A1Q3BJ07-F1
#
_entry.id   AF-A0A1Q3BJ07-F1
#
_cell.length_a   1.000
_cell.length_b   1.000
_cell.length_c   1.000
_cell.angle_alpha   90.00
_cell.angle_beta   90.00
_cell.angle_gamma   90.00
#
_symmetry.space_group_name_H-M   'P 1'
#
loop_
_entity.id
_entity.type
_entity.pdbx_description
1 polymer ?
#
loop_
_entity_poly.entity_id
_entity_poly.type
_entity_poly.pdbx_seq_one_letter_code
_entity_poly.pdbx_strand_id
1 'polypeptide(L)'
;LVSKLTVHYKQYYTAKWEAAHEDVLVFFCPVWDSSLENVYSWVTGWKPSMVFKLIDTMRKTEVPGSSLVNLSEEQLKKIEELRLKIRLDEERVEREMERLQVAMADRKIVELARLSSRPVINGEPVSQVDELVEVALKGLMSGLEKVMKAADCVRLKTLKGTIAVVDLLAATSMLQIQMRKWGKRRDDQNDDIDS
;
A
#
# COMPACT_ATOMS: atom_id res chain seq x y z
N LEU A 1 8.85 23.79 6.88
CA LEU A 1 7.69 22.93 6.57
C LEU A 1 8.15 21.55 6.08
N VAL A 2 8.93 21.47 4.99
CA VAL A 2 9.48 20.23 4.41
C VAL A 2 10.23 19.33 5.42
N SER A 3 11.06 19.91 6.28
CA SER A 3 11.80 19.16 7.31
C SER A 3 10.88 18.50 8.34
N LYS A 4 9.89 19.24 8.87
CA LYS A 4 8.87 18.71 9.80
C LYS A 4 8.06 17.59 9.14
N LEU A 5 7.64 17.79 7.89
CA LEU A 5 6.90 16.79 7.13
C LEU A 5 7.70 15.50 6.92
N THR A 6 8.98 15.63 6.57
CA THR A 6 9.89 14.47 6.45
C THR A 6 10.01 13.70 7.75
N VAL A 7 10.10 14.41 8.89
CA VAL A 7 10.13 13.79 10.22
C VAL A 7 8.83 13.04 10.51
N HIS A 8 7.68 13.66 10.24
CA HIS A 8 6.39 13.02 10.47
C HIS A 8 6.18 11.77 9.61
N TYR A 9 6.54 11.81 8.32
CA TYR A 9 6.47 10.61 7.48
C TYR A 9 7.39 9.50 7.99
N LYS A 10 8.61 9.85 8.42
CA LYS A 10 9.52 8.85 9.00
C LYS A 10 8.90 8.22 10.25
N GLN A 11 8.39 9.03 11.18
CA GLN A 11 7.74 8.54 12.41
C GLN A 11 6.53 7.66 12.10
N TYR A 12 5.68 8.09 11.17
CA TYR A 12 4.50 7.32 10.73
C TYR A 12 4.89 5.95 10.19
N TYR A 13 5.84 5.88 9.25
CA TYR A 13 6.24 4.59 8.68
C TYR A 13 7.00 3.71 9.68
N THR A 14 7.79 4.29 10.59
CA THR A 14 8.40 3.53 11.69
C THR A 14 7.33 2.87 12.56
N ALA A 15 6.33 3.63 13.02
CA ALA A 15 5.24 3.09 13.84
C ALA A 15 4.40 2.06 13.05
N LYS A 16 4.13 2.31 11.76
CA LYS A 16 3.45 1.35 10.87
C LYS A 16 4.22 0.03 10.78
N TRP A 17 5.54 0.09 10.64
CA TRP A 17 6.39 -1.09 10.51
C TRP A 17 6.54 -1.89 11.80
N GLU A 18 6.51 -1.22 12.95
CA GLU A 18 6.45 -1.86 14.26
C GLU A 18 5.12 -2.59 14.44
N ALA A 19 3.99 -1.92 14.17
CA ALA A 19 2.66 -2.54 14.27
C ALA A 19 2.47 -3.71 13.29
N ALA A 20 3.03 -3.64 12.08
CA ALA A 20 2.95 -4.73 11.11
C ALA A 20 3.74 -5.98 11.50
N HIS A 21 4.64 -5.88 12.48
CA HIS A 21 5.31 -7.05 13.03
C HIS A 21 4.36 -7.88 13.91
N GLU A 22 3.42 -7.22 14.58
CA GLU A 22 2.39 -7.87 15.41
C GLU A 22 1.28 -8.46 14.53
N ASP A 23 0.72 -7.65 13.62
CA ASP A 23 -0.25 -8.10 12.64
C ASP A 23 -0.15 -7.25 11.37
N VAL A 24 0.28 -7.88 10.27
CA VAL A 24 0.41 -7.20 8.97
C VAL A 24 -0.94 -7.07 8.25
N LEU A 25 -1.91 -7.94 8.53
CA LEU A 25 -3.15 -8.04 7.74
C LEU A 25 -4.04 -6.80 7.93
N VAL A 26 -3.99 -6.17 9.11
CA VAL A 26 -4.70 -4.92 9.41
C VAL A 26 -4.36 -3.77 8.46
N PHE A 27 -3.22 -3.85 7.75
CA PHE A 27 -2.80 -2.83 6.78
C PHE A 27 -3.23 -3.15 5.34
N PHE A 28 -3.55 -4.40 5.04
CA PHE A 28 -4.03 -4.82 3.72
C PHE A 28 -5.55 -4.65 3.57
N CYS A 29 -6.29 -4.79 4.68
CA CYS A 29 -7.72 -4.52 4.74
C CYS A 29 -8.04 -3.66 5.98
N PRO A 30 -7.57 -2.40 6.02
CA PRO A 30 -7.80 -1.53 7.17
C PRO A 30 -9.27 -1.21 7.37
N VAL A 31 -9.76 -1.36 8.60
CA VAL A 31 -11.16 -1.06 8.99
C VAL A 31 -11.52 0.42 8.87
N TRP A 32 -10.54 1.30 8.70
CA TRP A 32 -10.73 2.75 8.60
C TRP A 32 -10.77 3.26 7.16
N ASP A 33 -10.51 2.41 6.17
CA ASP A 33 -10.60 2.74 4.75
C ASP A 33 -11.96 2.31 4.20
N SER A 34 -12.56 3.17 3.37
CA SER A 34 -13.75 2.81 2.60
C SER A 34 -13.45 1.71 1.59
N SER A 35 -14.49 1.04 1.11
CA SER A 35 -14.36 0.04 0.03
C SER A 35 -13.67 0.62 -1.20
N LEU A 36 -13.94 1.90 -1.50
CA LEU A 36 -13.32 2.62 -2.60
C LEU A 36 -11.82 2.84 -2.38
N GLU A 37 -11.43 3.29 -1.18
CA GLU A 37 -10.02 3.47 -0.81
C GLU A 37 -9.25 2.14 -0.91
N ASN A 38 -9.85 1.04 -0.46
CA ASN A 38 -9.26 -0.30 -0.53
C ASN A 38 -9.01 -0.76 -1.97
N VAL A 39 -9.96 -0.60 -2.89
CA VAL A 39 -9.81 -1.04 -4.29
C VAL A 39 -8.74 -0.24 -5.03
N TYR A 40 -8.59 1.06 -4.72
CA TYR A 40 -7.56 1.91 -5.34
C TYR A 40 -6.22 1.91 -4.57
N SER A 41 -6.11 1.09 -3.53
CA SER A 41 -4.87 0.89 -2.79
C SER A 41 -3.90 0.00 -3.58
N TRP A 42 -2.62 0.31 -3.51
CA TRP A 42 -1.51 -0.48 -4.01
C TRP A 42 -0.76 -1.08 -2.82
N VAL A 43 -0.88 -2.39 -2.60
CA VAL A 43 -0.34 -3.08 -1.42
C VAL A 43 -1.02 -2.65 -0.11
N THR A 44 -0.63 -1.51 0.48
CA THR A 44 -1.16 -0.96 1.75
C THR A 44 -1.21 0.57 1.75
N GLY A 45 -1.50 1.17 0.59
CA GLY A 45 -1.66 2.62 0.43
C GLY A 45 -1.57 3.09 -1.03
N TRP A 46 -1.45 4.38 -1.27
CA TRP A 46 -1.39 4.96 -2.62
C TRP A 46 -0.22 4.42 -3.48
N LYS A 47 -0.42 4.37 -4.80
CA LYS A 47 0.59 3.95 -5.78
C LYS A 47 1.54 5.12 -6.12
N PRO A 48 2.85 5.01 -5.90
CA PRO A 48 3.83 6.05 -6.18
C PRO A 48 3.74 6.75 -7.54
N SER A 49 3.43 6.01 -8.61
CA SER A 49 3.27 6.54 -9.97
C SER A 49 2.15 7.57 -10.12
N MET A 50 1.14 7.57 -9.23
CA MET A 50 0.05 8.55 -9.22
C MET A 50 0.58 9.99 -9.03
N VAL A 51 1.67 10.16 -8.27
CA VAL A 51 2.27 11.47 -8.02
C VAL A 51 2.79 12.10 -9.30
N PHE A 52 3.44 11.32 -10.18
CA PHE A 52 3.94 11.84 -11.45
C PHE A 52 2.82 12.18 -12.41
N LYS A 53 1.72 11.41 -12.39
CA LYS A 53 0.52 11.75 -13.14
C LYS A 53 -0.11 13.05 -12.66
N LEU A 54 -0.12 13.28 -11.34
CA LEU A 54 -0.60 14.51 -10.75
C LEU A 54 0.28 15.71 -11.14
N ILE A 55 1.61 15.56 -11.09
CA ILE A 55 2.54 16.59 -11.59
C ILE A 55 2.23 16.94 -13.04
N ASP A 56 2.11 15.94 -13.93
CA ASP A 56 1.81 16.17 -15.34
C ASP A 56 0.47 16.87 -15.57
N THR A 57 -0.55 16.54 -14.79
CA THR A 57 -1.86 17.21 -14.85
C THR A 57 -1.75 18.65 -14.37
N MET A 58 -1.15 18.89 -13.20
CA MET A 58 -1.00 20.23 -12.61
C MET A 58 -0.15 21.18 -13.45
N ARG A 59 0.76 20.65 -14.27
CA ARG A 59 1.51 21.42 -15.26
C ARG A 59 0.66 21.88 -16.44
N LYS A 60 -0.34 21.09 -16.82
CA LYS A 60 -1.21 21.33 -17.98
C LYS A 60 -2.45 22.14 -17.63
N THR A 61 -2.88 22.08 -16.37
CA THR A 61 -4.01 22.83 -15.87
C THR A 61 -3.52 24.11 -15.19
N GLU A 62 -3.84 25.27 -15.77
CA GLU A 62 -3.69 26.56 -15.08
C GLU A 62 -4.71 26.64 -13.94
N VAL A 63 -4.36 26.08 -12.78
CA VAL A 63 -5.15 26.22 -11.57
C VAL A 63 -4.62 27.42 -10.79
N PRO A 64 -5.46 28.39 -10.39
CA PRO A 64 -5.03 29.50 -9.54
C PRO A 64 -4.33 28.97 -8.28
N GLY A 65 -3.10 29.40 -8.05
CA GLY A 65 -2.27 28.96 -6.93
C GLY A 65 -1.35 27.75 -7.20
N SER A 66 -1.28 27.25 -8.44
CA SER A 66 -0.32 26.20 -8.84
C SER A 66 1.00 26.81 -9.33
N SER A 67 2.07 26.68 -8.55
CA SER A 67 3.45 27.06 -8.91
C SER A 67 4.12 26.08 -9.88
N LEU A 68 3.46 24.98 -10.26
CA LEU A 68 4.03 23.91 -11.07
C LEU A 68 4.11 24.20 -12.58
N VAL A 69 3.51 25.30 -13.04
CA VAL A 69 3.57 25.72 -14.45
C VAL A 69 5.00 26.09 -14.88
N ASN A 70 5.85 26.55 -13.94
CA ASN A 70 7.19 27.09 -14.21
C ASN A 70 8.35 26.17 -13.77
N LEU A 71 8.24 24.85 -13.95
CA LEU A 71 9.37 23.93 -13.70
C LEU A 71 10.46 24.10 -14.77
N SER A 72 11.73 24.26 -14.33
CA SER A 72 12.88 24.31 -15.26
C SER A 72 13.09 22.97 -15.98
N GLU A 73 13.78 23.01 -17.11
CA GLU A 73 14.10 21.80 -17.88
C GLU A 73 14.92 20.79 -17.05
N GLU A 74 15.84 21.26 -16.20
CA GLU A 74 16.60 20.40 -15.28
C GLU A 74 15.70 19.77 -14.20
N GLN A 75 14.71 20.51 -13.70
CA GLN A 75 13.73 19.97 -12.75
C GLN A 75 12.89 18.88 -13.41
N LEU A 76 12.45 19.10 -14.65
CA LEU A 76 11.68 18.12 -15.42
C LEU A 76 12.49 16.86 -15.70
N LYS A 77 13.75 17.01 -16.10
CA LYS A 77 14.66 15.88 -16.30
C LYS A 77 14.84 15.06 -15.02
N LYS A 78 15.03 15.71 -13.88
CA LYS A 78 15.12 15.03 -12.57
C LYS A 78 13.83 14.29 -12.20
N ILE A 79 12.67 14.89 -12.48
CA ILE A 79 11.37 14.25 -12.24
C ILE A 79 11.21 13.01 -13.12
N GLU A 80 11.59 13.08 -14.40
CA GLU A 80 11.49 11.94 -15.32
C GLU A 80 12.45 10.80 -14.92
N GLU A 81 13.69 11.13 -14.57
CA GLU A 81 14.64 10.14 -14.05
C GLU A 81 14.13 9.46 -12.76
N LEU A 82 13.50 10.24 -11.87
CA LEU A 82 12.87 9.70 -10.67
C LEU A 82 11.67 8.81 -11.03
N ARG A 83 10.82 9.23 -11.98
CA ARG A 83 9.65 8.47 -12.44
C ARG A 83 10.06 7.08 -12.92
N LEU A 84 11.10 7.00 -13.75
CA LEU A 84 11.62 5.73 -14.26
C LEU A 84 12.14 4.82 -13.14
N LYS A 85 12.90 5.37 -12.18
CA LYS A 85 13.39 4.62 -11.01
C LYS A 85 12.23 4.11 -10.15
N ILE A 86 11.24 4.95 -9.88
CA ILE A 86 10.07 4.57 -9.09
C ILE A 86 9.27 3.49 -9.80
N ARG A 87 9.07 3.56 -11.12
CA ARG A 87 8.39 2.51 -11.89
C ARG A 87 9.08 1.14 -11.73
N LEU A 88 10.40 1.09 -11.87
CA LEU A 88 11.16 -0.15 -11.68
C LEU A 88 11.06 -0.69 -10.24
N ASP A 89 11.05 0.22 -9.26
CA ASP A 89 10.86 -0.13 -7.86
C ASP A 89 9.45 -0.67 -7.58
N GLU A 90 8.40 -0.08 -8.18
CA GLU A 90 7.02 -0.56 -8.12
C GLU A 90 6.89 -1.96 -8.73
N GLU A 91 7.38 -2.16 -9.95
CA GLU A 91 7.34 -3.47 -10.63
C GLU A 91 8.04 -4.56 -9.82
N ARG A 92 9.12 -4.22 -9.10
CA ARG A 92 9.80 -5.15 -8.21
C ARG A 92 8.94 -5.53 -7.01
N VAL A 93 8.26 -4.58 -6.39
CA VAL A 93 7.32 -4.85 -5.29
C VAL A 93 6.15 -5.71 -5.76
N GLU A 94 5.61 -5.41 -6.94
CA GLU A 94 4.50 -6.17 -7.55
C GLU A 94 4.90 -7.62 -7.80
N ARG A 95 6.10 -7.88 -8.33
CA ARG A 95 6.61 -9.24 -8.51
C ARG A 95 6.77 -10.00 -7.20
N GLU A 96 7.23 -9.36 -6.13
CA GLU A 96 7.31 -10.04 -4.82
C GLU A 96 5.91 -10.33 -4.24
N MET A 97 4.95 -9.42 -4.43
CA MET A 97 3.56 -9.67 -4.04
C MET A 97 2.94 -10.83 -4.81
N GLU A 98 3.14 -10.88 -6.13
CA GLU A 98 2.68 -11.97 -6.99
C GLU A 98 3.25 -13.32 -6.54
N ARG A 99 4.55 -13.38 -6.20
CA ARG A 99 5.16 -14.61 -5.66
C ARG A 99 4.48 -15.10 -4.39
N LEU A 100 4.13 -14.20 -3.48
CA LEU A 100 3.41 -14.57 -2.25
C LEU A 100 1.99 -15.06 -2.53
N GLN A 101 1.30 -14.43 -3.48
CA GLN A 101 -0.03 -14.88 -3.91
C GLN A 101 0.01 -16.28 -4.52
N VAL A 102 1.00 -16.55 -5.38
CA VAL A 102 1.19 -17.88 -6.00
C VAL A 102 1.59 -18.93 -4.97
N ALA A 103 2.42 -18.58 -3.98
CA ALA A 103 2.86 -19.49 -2.92
C ALA A 103 1.70 -20.08 -2.08
N MET A 104 0.53 -19.43 -2.04
CA MET A 104 -0.68 -19.99 -1.42
C MET A 104 -1.14 -21.29 -2.05
N ALA A 105 -0.83 -21.50 -3.33
CA ALA A 105 -1.16 -22.71 -4.08
C ALA A 105 -0.02 -23.74 -4.11
N ASP A 106 1.06 -23.52 -3.35
CA ASP A 106 2.17 -24.46 -3.30
C ASP A 106 1.74 -25.80 -2.70
N ARG A 107 2.37 -26.87 -3.19
CA ARG A 107 2.08 -28.25 -2.79
C ARG A 107 1.99 -28.43 -1.28
N LYS A 108 2.90 -27.81 -0.52
CA LYS A 108 2.94 -27.90 0.95
C LYS A 108 1.70 -27.26 1.60
N ILE A 109 1.28 -26.08 1.13
CA ILE A 109 0.08 -25.39 1.65
C ILE A 109 -1.19 -26.19 1.30
N VAL A 110 -1.26 -26.73 0.08
CA VAL A 110 -2.37 -27.57 -0.37
C VAL A 110 -2.45 -28.87 0.44
N GLU A 111 -1.32 -29.52 0.70
CA GLU A 111 -1.27 -30.72 1.55
C GLU A 111 -1.72 -30.42 2.98
N LEU A 112 -1.27 -29.31 3.58
CA LEU A 112 -1.71 -28.87 4.91
C LEU A 112 -3.24 -28.62 4.93
N ALA A 113 -3.79 -27.90 3.96
CA ALA A 113 -5.23 -27.63 3.87
C ALA A 113 -6.07 -28.92 3.77
N ARG A 114 -5.56 -29.94 3.06
CA ARG A 114 -6.20 -31.26 2.95
C ARG A 114 -6.15 -32.04 4.26
N LEU A 115 -5.06 -31.92 5.03
CA LEU A 115 -4.92 -32.58 6.32
C LEU A 115 -5.82 -31.93 7.37
N SER A 116 -5.92 -30.59 7.39
CA SER A 116 -6.80 -29.85 8.31
C SER A 116 -8.29 -30.09 8.04
N SER A 117 -8.67 -30.47 6.81
CA SER A 117 -10.07 -30.78 6.44
C SER A 117 -10.52 -32.21 6.78
N ARG A 118 -9.65 -33.06 7.34
CA ARG A 118 -10.01 -34.46 7.65
C ARG A 118 -10.88 -34.53 8.90
N PRO A 119 -11.97 -35.32 8.91
CA PRO A 119 -12.79 -35.49 10.11
C PRO A 119 -11.99 -36.14 11.23
N VAL A 120 -12.12 -35.61 12.45
CA VAL A 120 -11.49 -36.18 13.65
C VAL A 120 -12.16 -37.52 13.95
N ILE A 121 -11.48 -38.62 13.62
CA ILE A 121 -11.89 -39.97 14.01
C ILE A 121 -11.05 -40.34 15.24
N ASN A 122 -11.73 -40.60 16.36
CA ASN A 122 -11.18 -41.05 17.66
C ASN A 122 -10.58 -39.99 18.62
N GLY A 123 -10.84 -38.70 18.43
CA GLY A 123 -10.58 -37.68 19.46
C GLY A 123 -9.11 -37.41 19.82
N GLU A 124 -8.15 -37.96 19.06
CA GLU A 124 -6.75 -37.58 19.21
C GLU A 124 -6.48 -36.22 18.53
N PRO A 125 -5.70 -35.34 19.17
CA PRO A 125 -5.55 -33.98 18.70
C PRO A 125 -4.69 -33.91 17.44
N VAL A 126 -5.18 -33.18 16.43
CA VAL A 126 -4.49 -32.82 15.17
C VAL A 126 -3.41 -31.75 15.42
N SER A 127 -2.90 -31.66 16.66
CA SER A 127 -2.02 -30.60 17.18
C SER A 127 -0.77 -30.37 16.34
N GLN A 128 -0.21 -31.42 15.71
CA GLN A 128 0.97 -31.30 14.88
C GLN A 128 0.68 -30.66 13.52
N VAL A 129 -0.52 -30.88 12.94
CA VAL A 129 -0.91 -30.23 11.68
C VAL A 129 -1.25 -28.77 11.95
N ASP A 130 -1.92 -28.47 13.05
CA ASP A 130 -2.22 -27.08 13.45
C ASP A 130 -0.93 -26.28 13.65
N GLU A 131 0.07 -26.84 14.35
CA GLU A 131 1.38 -26.20 14.52
C GLU A 131 2.10 -25.97 13.16
N LEU A 132 2.01 -26.91 12.23
CA LEU A 132 2.58 -26.76 10.88
C LEU A 132 1.85 -25.70 10.04
N VAL A 133 0.54 -25.58 10.20
CA VAL A 133 -0.28 -24.54 9.56
C VAL A 133 0.11 -23.17 10.11
N GLU A 134 0.24 -23.03 11.43
CA GLU A 134 0.67 -21.78 12.07
C GLU A 134 2.07 -21.34 11.59
N VAL A 135 3.02 -22.27 11.51
CA VAL A 135 4.36 -21.98 10.95
C VAL A 135 4.27 -21.50 9.50
N ALA A 136 3.40 -22.12 8.68
CA ALA A 136 3.21 -21.72 7.29
C ALA A 136 2.58 -20.32 7.17
N LEU A 137 1.53 -20.03 7.95
CA LEU A 137 0.87 -18.73 8.00
C LEU A 137 1.84 -17.64 8.46
N LYS A 138 2.63 -17.89 9.51
CA LYS A 138 3.66 -16.96 9.98
C LYS A 138 4.70 -16.64 8.89
N GLY A 139 5.08 -17.63 8.08
CA GLY A 139 5.95 -17.44 6.91
C GLY A 139 5.35 -16.49 5.89
N LEU A 140 4.06 -16.66 5.56
CA LEU A 140 3.32 -15.80 4.63
C LEU A 140 3.16 -14.37 5.19
N MET A 141 2.82 -14.22 6.46
CA MET A 141 2.72 -12.93 7.14
C MET A 141 4.06 -12.18 7.12
N SER A 142 5.18 -12.87 7.40
CA SER A 142 6.51 -12.27 7.27
C SER A 142 6.84 -11.85 5.83
N GLY A 143 6.37 -12.61 4.83
CA GLY A 143 6.45 -12.23 3.42
C GLY A 143 5.71 -10.93 3.13
N LEU A 144 4.45 -10.85 3.56
CA LEU A 144 3.60 -9.66 3.41
C LEU A 144 4.22 -8.45 4.11
N GLU A 145 4.79 -8.61 5.30
CA GLU A 145 5.49 -7.55 6.04
C GLU A 145 6.65 -6.98 5.22
N LYS A 146 7.45 -7.84 4.58
CA LYS A 146 8.57 -7.42 3.71
C LYS A 146 8.08 -6.66 2.47
N VAL A 147 7.03 -7.15 1.81
CA VAL A 147 6.42 -6.48 0.64
C VAL A 147 5.85 -5.11 1.05
N MET A 148 5.17 -5.05 2.19
CA MET A 148 4.64 -3.81 2.74
C MET A 148 5.75 -2.78 2.99
N LYS A 149 6.82 -3.18 3.68
CA LYS A 149 8.00 -2.31 3.94
C LYS A 149 8.66 -1.85 2.65
N ALA A 150 8.79 -2.73 1.67
CA ALA A 150 9.34 -2.38 0.36
C ALA A 150 8.47 -1.33 -0.34
N ALA A 151 7.15 -1.51 -0.38
CA ALA A 151 6.20 -0.55 -0.94
C ALA A 151 6.28 0.82 -0.25
N ASP A 152 6.33 0.83 1.08
CA ASP A 152 6.47 2.05 1.89
C ASP A 152 7.81 2.76 1.64
N CYS A 153 8.89 2.02 1.41
CA CYS A 153 10.16 2.60 1.00
C CYS A 153 10.06 3.27 -0.37
N VAL A 154 9.32 2.70 -1.33
CA VAL A 154 9.09 3.36 -2.63
C VAL A 154 8.31 4.67 -2.42
N ARG A 155 7.26 4.66 -1.59
CA ARG A 155 6.51 5.89 -1.24
C ARG A 155 7.41 6.96 -0.62
N LEU A 156 8.25 6.58 0.34
CA LEU A 156 9.20 7.49 0.98
C LEU A 156 10.22 8.07 -0.01
N LYS A 157 10.75 7.25 -0.93
CA LYS A 157 11.64 7.71 -2.00
C LYS A 157 10.94 8.71 -2.92
N THR A 158 9.70 8.42 -3.31
CA THR A 158 8.88 9.30 -4.16
C THR A 158 8.64 10.62 -3.45
N LEU A 159 8.13 10.58 -2.21
CA LEU A 159 7.91 11.77 -1.40
C LEU A 159 9.20 12.57 -1.29
N LYS A 160 10.32 11.98 -0.85
CA LYS A 160 11.61 12.69 -0.73
C LYS A 160 12.07 13.31 -2.05
N GLY A 161 11.86 12.61 -3.17
CA GLY A 161 12.24 13.09 -4.50
C GLY A 161 11.33 14.19 -5.05
N THR A 162 10.11 14.33 -4.52
CA THR A 162 9.12 15.32 -4.99
C THR A 162 8.76 16.40 -3.95
N ILE A 163 9.21 16.27 -2.69
CA ILE A 163 8.87 17.16 -1.56
C ILE A 163 9.34 18.61 -1.72
N ALA A 164 10.22 18.87 -2.70
CA ALA A 164 10.62 20.21 -3.07
C ALA A 164 9.44 21.04 -3.64
N VAL A 165 8.33 20.39 -3.99
CA VAL A 165 7.13 21.02 -4.54
C VAL A 165 6.02 21.06 -3.48
N VAL A 166 5.81 22.22 -2.85
CA VAL A 166 4.76 22.41 -1.83
C VAL A 166 3.35 22.16 -2.40
N ASP A 167 3.11 22.56 -3.65
CA ASP A 167 1.79 22.42 -4.28
C ASP A 167 1.40 20.97 -4.56
N LEU A 168 2.39 20.11 -4.79
CA LEU A 168 2.16 18.70 -5.03
C LEU A 168 1.61 17.99 -3.80
N LEU A 169 2.11 18.35 -2.62
CA LEU A 169 1.61 17.80 -1.36
C LEU A 169 0.16 18.24 -1.12
N ALA A 170 -0.14 19.51 -1.37
CA ALA A 170 -1.49 20.04 -1.22
C ALA A 170 -2.46 19.33 -2.17
N ALA A 171 -2.09 19.15 -3.44
CA ALA A 171 -2.90 18.44 -4.41
C ALA A 171 -3.06 16.94 -4.10
N THR A 172 -2.00 16.28 -3.64
CA THR A 172 -2.06 14.86 -3.22
C THR A 172 -2.97 14.70 -2.01
N SER A 173 -2.85 15.59 -1.02
CA SER A 173 -3.71 15.60 0.18
C SER A 173 -5.16 15.86 -0.19
N MET A 174 -5.40 16.81 -1.10
CA MET A 174 -6.75 17.11 -1.61
C MET A 174 -7.35 15.89 -2.29
N LEU A 175 -6.62 15.21 -3.16
CA LEU A 175 -7.08 14.00 -3.84
C LEU A 175 -7.44 12.89 -2.82
N GLN A 176 -6.57 12.64 -1.84
CA GLN A 176 -6.82 11.65 -0.79
C GLN A 176 -8.06 11.99 0.05
N ILE A 177 -8.22 13.25 0.46
CA ILE A 177 -9.40 13.72 1.20
C ILE A 177 -10.68 13.53 0.37
N GLN A 178 -10.64 13.84 -0.92
CA GLN A 178 -11.81 13.66 -1.80
C GLN A 178 -12.14 12.18 -2.00
N MET A 179 -11.15 11.32 -2.23
CA MET A 179 -11.37 9.87 -2.31
C MET A 179 -12.05 9.34 -1.06
N ARG A 180 -11.57 9.72 0.14
CA ARG A 180 -12.18 9.35 1.42
C ARG A 180 -13.63 9.83 1.54
N LYS A 181 -13.90 11.07 1.17
CA LYS A 181 -15.27 11.63 1.18
C LYS A 181 -16.19 10.89 0.21
N TRP A 182 -15.69 10.50 -0.96
CA TRP A 182 -16.48 9.79 -1.97
C TRP A 182 -16.75 8.36 -1.55
N GLY A 183 -15.76 7.68 -0.98
CA GLY A 183 -15.90 6.32 -0.46
C GLY A 183 -16.92 6.25 0.67
N LYS A 184 -16.81 7.12 1.68
CA LYS A 184 -17.78 7.16 2.79
C LYS A 184 -19.22 7.33 2.32
N ARG A 185 -19.48 8.30 1.45
CA ARG A 185 -20.85 8.53 0.92
C ARG A 185 -21.41 7.31 0.19
N ARG A 186 -20.57 6.50 -0.45
CA ARG A 186 -20.99 5.30 -1.15
C ARG A 186 -21.28 4.16 -0.18
N ASP A 187 -20.45 4.01 0.85
CA ASP A 187 -20.62 2.97 1.85
C ASP A 187 -21.89 3.23 2.69
N ASP A 188 -22.10 4.48 3.13
CA ASP A 188 -23.32 4.91 3.84
C ASP A 188 -24.60 4.62 3.04
N GLN A 189 -24.57 4.83 1.72
CA GLN A 189 -25.71 4.54 0.83
C GLN A 189 -26.04 3.05 0.69
N ASN A 190 -25.06 2.15 0.87
CA ASN A 190 -25.30 0.71 0.79
C ASN A 190 -25.86 0.18 2.12
N ASP A 191 -25.42 0.73 3.25
CA ASP A 191 -25.92 0.35 4.59
C ASP A 191 -27.41 0.71 4.78
N ASP A 192 -27.87 1.81 4.14
CA ASP A 192 -29.28 2.23 4.14
C ASP A 192 -30.19 1.33 3.26
N ILE A 193 -29.64 0.54 2.34
CA ILE A 193 -30.40 -0.36 1.45
C ILE A 193 -30.57 -1.76 2.06
N ASP A 194 -29.63 -2.17 2.92
CA ASP A 194 -29.64 -3.46 3.61
C ASP A 194 -30.27 -3.39 5.03
N SER A 195 -30.78 -2.23 5.45
CA SER A 195 -31.49 -1.99 6.72
C SER A 195 -33.01 -1.93 6.56
#